data_AF-A0A915C527-F1
#
_entry.id   AF-A0A915C527-F1
#
_cell.length_a   1.000
_cell.length_b   1.000
_cell.length_c   1.000
_cell.angle_alpha   90.00
_cell.angle_beta   90.00
_cell.angle_gamma   90.00
#
_symmetry.space_group_name_H-M   'P 1'
#
loop_
_entity.id
_entity.type
_entity.pdbx_description
1 polymer ?
#
loop_
_entity_poly.entity_id
_entity_poly.type
_entity_poly.pdbx_seq_one_letter_code
_entity_poly.pdbx_strand_id
1 'polypeptide(L)'
;MRAPISEGEMPSDQHVINGGHINGASTSANSSGLSSAAGTSSVGTEFGVDYVKMAGETIGITGLPDDCASQVASSTTYVFKEIVEQARKFAVHGRRKRLVADDIDDALASKGRPPQFGFSAKEGLPFRLIGSTGRDLFVTDDRDIDLAAIVNAPPTKVPLDATIRAHWLVIDGEQPAVPENPTPLLEEDPAVSSTAEGAEAIDFGPTILSQAGRAVRKTEQVQIKTMATHALSVEQQLFFKEITEAIMGSDDARRTEALHSLQTDAG
;
A
#
# COMPACT_ATOMS: atom_id res chain seq x y z
N MET A 1 44.39 38.25 6.75
CA MET A 1 43.35 38.50 7.75
C MET A 1 42.46 37.26 7.80
N ARG A 2 42.56 36.51 8.90
CA ARG A 2 41.75 35.35 9.30
C ARG A 2 40.95 35.88 10.51
N ALA A 3 39.64 35.75 10.62
CA ALA A 3 38.83 34.64 11.16
C ALA A 3 37.44 35.24 11.59
N PRO A 4 36.51 34.55 12.29
CA PRO A 4 35.84 33.24 12.09
C PRO A 4 34.29 33.28 12.45
N ILE A 5 33.67 32.09 12.66
CA ILE A 5 32.45 31.75 13.49
C ILE A 5 31.14 31.55 12.68
N SER A 6 30.28 30.53 12.86
CA SER A 6 30.23 29.32 13.73
C SER A 6 29.45 28.18 13.04
N GLU A 7 29.66 26.98 13.58
CA GLU A 7 28.85 25.76 13.46
C GLU A 7 27.39 25.96 13.90
N GLY A 8 26.51 25.11 13.38
CA GLY A 8 25.11 24.98 13.73
C GLY A 8 24.55 23.65 13.20
N GLU A 9 24.70 22.62 14.02
CA GLU A 9 24.25 21.24 13.89
C GLU A 9 22.72 21.14 13.68
N MET A 10 22.25 20.29 12.75
CA MET A 10 20.82 20.00 12.57
C MET A 10 20.47 18.68 13.27
N PRO A 11 19.43 18.64 14.11
CA PRO A 11 19.08 17.46 14.89
C PRO A 11 18.32 16.42 14.06
N SER A 12 18.72 15.18 14.24
CA SER A 12 17.98 13.97 13.88
C SER A 12 16.91 13.70 14.94
N ASP A 13 15.65 13.59 14.53
CA ASP A 13 14.62 12.95 15.35
C ASP A 13 13.87 11.86 14.57
N GLN A 14 13.92 10.68 15.18
CA GLN A 14 13.29 9.44 14.79
C GLN A 14 11.79 9.51 15.12
N HIS A 15 10.94 9.12 14.20
CA HIS A 15 9.59 8.67 14.55
C HIS A 15 9.40 7.22 14.15
N VAL A 16 9.46 6.37 15.18
CA VAL A 16 9.02 4.98 15.19
C VAL A 16 7.50 4.96 15.05
N ILE A 17 6.98 4.16 14.13
CA ILE A 17 5.59 3.68 14.18
C ILE A 17 5.58 2.16 13.99
N ASN A 18 5.17 1.50 15.07
CA ASN A 18 4.98 0.07 15.22
C ASN A 18 3.76 -0.43 14.43
N GLY A 19 3.88 -1.64 13.89
CA GLY A 19 2.87 -2.69 14.04
C GLY A 19 1.65 -2.65 13.12
N GLY A 20 1.72 -3.39 12.01
CA GLY A 20 0.56 -3.85 11.25
C GLY A 20 0.75 -5.31 10.85
N HIS A 21 0.08 -6.21 11.58
CA HIS A 21 0.00 -7.64 11.29
C HIS A 21 -0.51 -7.88 9.87
N ILE A 22 0.23 -8.64 9.07
CA ILE A 22 -0.31 -9.38 7.94
C ILE A 22 -0.01 -10.86 8.12
N ASN A 23 -1.07 -11.64 8.29
CA ASN A 23 -1.04 -13.09 8.30
C ASN A 23 -0.80 -13.57 6.87
N GLY A 24 0.34 -14.22 6.63
CA GLY A 24 0.64 -14.92 5.39
C GLY A 24 1.28 -16.26 5.76
N ALA A 25 0.62 -17.35 5.38
CA ALA A 25 1.03 -18.71 5.69
C ALA A 25 2.42 -19.01 5.12
N SER A 26 3.42 -19.02 5.99
CA SER A 26 4.77 -19.49 5.70
C SER A 26 4.81 -21.01 5.79
N THR A 27 5.00 -21.69 4.67
CA THR A 27 5.42 -23.09 4.64
C THR A 27 6.88 -23.15 5.11
N SER A 28 7.07 -23.42 6.39
CA SER A 28 8.37 -23.57 7.03
C SER A 28 9.05 -24.88 6.62
N ALA A 29 10.08 -24.78 5.78
CA ALA A 29 11.13 -25.81 5.72
C ALA A 29 12.15 -25.51 6.82
N ASN A 30 12.22 -26.39 7.80
CA ASN A 30 13.05 -26.27 8.99
C ASN A 30 14.45 -26.80 8.66
N SER A 31 15.46 -25.93 8.60
CA SER A 31 16.87 -26.34 8.62
C SER A 31 17.56 -25.70 9.82
N SER A 32 17.76 -26.50 10.86
CA SER A 32 18.50 -26.18 12.07
C SER A 32 19.98 -25.93 11.77
N GLY A 33 20.48 -24.73 12.09
CA GLY A 33 21.89 -24.36 12.07
C GLY A 33 22.15 -23.24 13.07
N LEU A 34 23.22 -23.36 13.84
CA LEU A 34 23.44 -22.74 15.15
C LEU A 34 23.47 -21.19 15.17
N SER A 35 22.94 -20.66 16.27
CA SER A 35 22.96 -19.26 16.69
C SER A 35 24.35 -18.76 17.09
N SER A 36 24.76 -17.61 16.54
CA SER A 36 25.58 -16.63 17.27
C SER A 36 24.97 -15.25 17.09
N ALA A 37 24.49 -14.66 18.19
CA ALA A 37 23.97 -13.32 18.24
C ALA A 37 25.15 -12.34 18.34
N ALA A 38 25.48 -11.69 17.23
CA ALA A 38 26.31 -10.49 17.19
C ALA A 38 25.52 -9.43 16.43
N GLY A 39 25.44 -8.21 16.99
CA GLY A 39 24.57 -7.14 16.51
C GLY A 39 24.68 -6.92 15.01
N THR A 40 23.61 -7.27 14.29
CA THR A 40 23.54 -7.05 12.86
C THR A 40 23.15 -5.60 12.63
N SER A 41 24.11 -4.74 12.29
CA SER A 41 23.83 -3.72 11.29
C SER A 41 23.11 -4.45 10.15
N SER A 42 21.99 -3.93 9.65
CA SER A 42 21.24 -4.59 8.58
C SER A 42 22.09 -4.60 7.31
N VAL A 43 22.99 -5.58 7.21
CA VAL A 43 23.73 -5.88 5.99
C VAL A 43 22.65 -6.26 4.99
N GLY A 44 22.38 -5.35 4.05
CA GLY A 44 21.34 -5.55 3.06
C GLY A 44 21.61 -6.85 2.31
N THR A 45 20.57 -7.52 1.81
CA THR A 45 20.72 -8.77 1.06
C THR A 45 21.75 -8.61 -0.06
N GLU A 46 22.70 -9.54 -0.11
CA GLU A 46 23.78 -9.61 -1.11
C GLU A 46 23.81 -10.99 -1.76
N PHE A 47 24.36 -11.08 -2.97
CA PHE A 47 24.62 -12.36 -3.60
C PHE A 47 25.68 -13.14 -2.80
N GLY A 48 25.49 -14.46 -2.64
CA GLY A 48 26.44 -15.32 -1.95
C GLY A 48 27.69 -15.61 -2.77
N VAL A 49 28.82 -15.80 -2.10
CA VAL A 49 30.10 -16.20 -2.72
C VAL A 49 29.95 -17.52 -3.49
N ASP A 50 29.15 -18.44 -2.96
CA ASP A 50 28.86 -19.74 -3.59
C ASP A 50 28.12 -19.60 -4.93
N TYR A 51 27.24 -18.59 -5.06
CA TYR A 51 26.54 -18.31 -6.31
C TYR A 51 27.53 -17.86 -7.39
N VAL A 52 28.47 -16.98 -7.06
CA VAL A 52 29.50 -16.50 -8.01
C VAL A 52 30.41 -17.64 -8.44
N LYS A 53 30.84 -18.50 -7.51
CA LYS A 53 31.65 -19.69 -7.82
C LYS A 53 30.89 -20.65 -8.74
N MET A 54 29.62 -20.94 -8.43
CA MET A 54 28.77 -21.77 -9.27
C MET A 54 28.62 -21.18 -10.68
N ALA A 55 28.36 -19.88 -10.80
CA ALA A 55 28.28 -19.20 -12.09
C ALA A 55 29.61 -19.28 -12.87
N GLY A 56 30.74 -19.13 -12.19
CA GLY A 56 32.07 -19.31 -12.79
C GLY A 56 32.30 -20.73 -13.35
N GLU A 57 31.90 -21.75 -12.59
CA GLU A 57 31.97 -23.15 -13.01
C GLU A 57 31.16 -23.42 -14.30
N THR A 58 30.00 -22.76 -14.49
CA THR A 58 29.21 -22.90 -15.72
C THR A 58 29.91 -22.38 -16.98
N ILE A 59 30.86 -21.46 -16.82
CA ILE A 59 31.68 -20.89 -17.91
C ILE A 59 33.04 -21.62 -18.01
N GLY A 60 33.29 -22.60 -17.15
CA GLY A 60 34.54 -23.37 -17.12
C GLY A 60 35.66 -22.76 -16.26
N ILE A 61 35.36 -21.75 -15.43
CA ILE A 61 36.31 -21.16 -14.49
C ILE A 61 36.22 -21.92 -13.17
N THR A 62 37.21 -22.78 -12.90
CA THR A 62 37.29 -23.56 -11.65
C THR A 62 38.27 -22.94 -10.66
N GLY A 63 37.96 -23.00 -9.36
CA GLY A 63 38.89 -22.60 -8.30
C GLY A 63 39.04 -21.09 -8.10
N LEU A 64 37.96 -20.33 -8.27
CA LEU A 64 37.95 -18.88 -8.03
C LEU A 64 38.23 -18.59 -6.53
N PRO A 65 39.26 -17.77 -6.20
CA PRO A 65 39.56 -17.41 -4.81
C PRO A 65 38.40 -16.67 -4.14
N ASP A 66 38.22 -16.90 -2.84
CA ASP A 66 37.10 -16.34 -2.06
C ASP A 66 37.10 -14.81 -2.06
N ASP A 67 38.28 -14.18 -2.00
CA ASP A 67 38.42 -12.73 -2.04
C ASP A 67 37.91 -12.14 -3.37
N CYS A 68 38.22 -12.80 -4.49
CA CYS A 68 37.75 -12.38 -5.82
C CYS A 68 36.24 -12.59 -5.96
N ALA A 69 35.75 -13.76 -5.54
CA ALA A 69 34.33 -14.09 -5.60
C ALA A 69 33.48 -13.15 -4.74
N SER A 70 33.98 -12.75 -3.57
CA SER A 70 33.35 -11.75 -2.69
C SER A 70 33.21 -10.39 -3.37
N GLN A 71 34.28 -9.88 -3.99
CA GLN A 71 34.22 -8.59 -4.69
C GLN A 71 33.24 -8.61 -5.88
N VAL A 72 33.22 -9.71 -6.64
CA VAL A 72 32.27 -9.89 -7.74
C VAL A 72 30.84 -9.97 -7.23
N ALA A 73 30.60 -10.62 -6.09
CA ALA A 73 29.29 -10.70 -5.46
C ALA A 73 28.78 -9.31 -5.02
N SER A 74 29.63 -8.51 -4.38
CA SER A 74 29.28 -7.13 -3.98
C SER A 74 29.03 -6.24 -5.21
N SER A 75 29.87 -6.33 -6.25
CA SER A 75 29.68 -5.58 -7.50
C SER A 75 28.37 -5.97 -8.20
N THR A 76 28.07 -7.27 -8.29
CA THR A 76 26.83 -7.78 -8.87
C THR A 76 25.60 -7.30 -8.09
N THR A 77 25.68 -7.33 -6.76
CA THR A 77 24.64 -6.83 -5.86
C THR A 77 24.37 -5.34 -6.12
N TYR A 78 25.42 -4.53 -6.26
CA TYR A 78 25.30 -3.10 -6.55
C TYR A 78 24.57 -2.87 -7.88
N VAL A 79 25.04 -3.51 -8.96
CA VAL A 79 24.45 -3.36 -10.30
C VAL A 79 22.99 -3.81 -10.32
N PHE A 80 22.67 -4.92 -9.63
CA PHE A 80 21.31 -5.42 -9.52
C PHE A 80 20.39 -4.43 -8.80
N LYS A 81 20.80 -3.92 -7.62
CA LYS A 81 20.04 -2.91 -6.87
C LYS A 81 19.80 -1.65 -7.70
N GLU A 82 20.81 -1.21 -8.43
CA GLU A 82 20.71 -0.04 -9.30
C GLU A 82 19.69 -0.27 -10.44
N ILE A 83 19.65 -1.45 -11.06
CA ILE A 83 18.64 -1.79 -12.09
C ILE A 83 17.23 -1.83 -11.48
N VAL A 84 17.06 -2.47 -10.33
CA VAL A 84 15.76 -2.57 -9.64
C VAL A 84 15.25 -1.18 -9.23
N GLU A 85 16.13 -0.28 -8.80
CA GLU A 85 15.75 1.09 -8.47
C GLU A 85 15.26 1.86 -9.70
N GLN A 86 15.92 1.72 -10.85
CA GLN A 86 15.47 2.34 -12.10
C GLN A 86 14.15 1.73 -12.57
N ALA A 87 13.99 0.41 -12.52
CA ALA A 87 12.74 -0.26 -12.86
C ALA A 87 11.59 0.21 -11.95
N ARG A 88 11.85 0.44 -10.66
CA ARG A 88 10.87 1.03 -9.74
C ARG A 88 10.44 2.43 -10.16
N LYS A 89 11.35 3.25 -10.70
CA LYS A 89 11.00 4.59 -11.22
C LYS A 89 10.02 4.46 -12.39
N PHE A 90 10.27 3.55 -13.34
CA PHE A 90 9.34 3.26 -14.44
C PHE A 90 7.95 2.82 -13.93
N ALA A 91 7.88 1.92 -12.94
CA ALA A 91 6.62 1.50 -12.35
C ALA A 91 5.83 2.65 -11.71
N VAL A 92 6.53 3.52 -10.95
CA VAL A 92 5.92 4.70 -10.30
C VAL A 92 5.44 5.71 -11.34
N HIS A 93 6.23 5.98 -12.38
CA HIS A 93 5.82 6.85 -13.49
C HIS A 93 4.64 6.27 -14.27
N GLY A 94 4.53 4.94 -14.34
CA GLY A 94 3.37 4.21 -14.86
C GLY A 94 2.15 4.20 -13.92
N ARG A 95 2.21 4.89 -12.77
CA ARG A 95 1.17 4.89 -11.72
C ARG A 95 0.83 3.49 -11.19
N ARG A 96 1.79 2.56 -11.25
CA ARG A 96 1.65 1.18 -10.77
C ARG A 96 2.40 1.00 -9.46
N LYS A 97 1.84 0.19 -8.56
CA LYS A 97 2.52 -0.25 -7.33
C LYS A 97 3.35 -1.53 -7.53
N ARG A 98 3.00 -2.33 -8.54
CA ARG A 98 3.64 -3.61 -8.86
C ARG A 98 4.61 -3.44 -10.02
N LEU A 99 5.84 -3.94 -9.83
CA LEU A 99 6.85 -4.05 -10.88
C LEU A 99 6.46 -5.13 -11.89
N VAL A 100 6.65 -4.87 -13.17
CA VAL A 100 6.40 -5.79 -14.29
C VAL A 100 7.72 -6.01 -15.05
N ALA A 101 7.83 -7.09 -15.84
CA ALA A 101 9.01 -7.40 -16.63
C ALA A 101 9.42 -6.23 -17.55
N ASP A 102 8.45 -5.59 -18.19
CA ASP A 102 8.66 -4.41 -19.06
C ASP A 102 9.42 -3.27 -18.34
N ASP A 103 9.18 -3.07 -17.02
CA ASP A 103 9.89 -2.03 -16.25
C ASP A 103 11.39 -2.34 -16.12
N ILE A 104 11.75 -3.63 -16.06
CA ILE A 104 13.13 -4.09 -15.99
C ILE A 104 13.78 -3.97 -17.36
N ASP A 105 13.05 -4.28 -18.43
CA ASP A 105 13.53 -4.12 -19.80
C ASP A 105 13.80 -2.65 -20.14
N ASP A 106 12.91 -1.73 -19.72
CA ASP A 106 13.11 -0.29 -19.86
C ASP A 106 14.32 0.19 -19.04
N ALA A 107 14.52 -0.34 -17.83
CA ALA A 107 15.69 -0.05 -17.01
C ALA A 107 16.99 -0.55 -17.66
N LEU A 108 17.00 -1.73 -18.27
CA LEU A 108 18.15 -2.26 -19.02
C LEU A 108 18.43 -1.42 -20.26
N ALA A 109 17.39 -1.06 -21.01
CA ALA A 109 17.49 -0.21 -22.20
C ALA A 109 18.09 1.17 -21.85
N SER A 110 17.69 1.76 -20.72
CA SER A 110 18.24 3.03 -20.22
C SER A 110 19.76 2.98 -19.96
N LYS A 111 20.29 1.79 -19.65
CA LYS A 111 21.73 1.52 -19.46
C LYS A 111 22.41 1.03 -20.74
N GLY A 112 21.74 1.06 -21.88
CA GLY A 112 22.27 0.60 -23.16
C GLY A 112 22.39 -0.92 -23.28
N ARG A 113 21.65 -1.69 -22.46
CA ARG A 113 21.59 -3.15 -22.55
C ARG A 113 20.34 -3.61 -23.31
N PRO A 114 20.41 -4.70 -24.08
CA PRO A 114 19.24 -5.23 -24.76
C PRO A 114 18.21 -5.80 -23.75
N PRO A 115 16.90 -5.74 -24.08
CA PRO A 115 15.85 -6.34 -23.27
C PRO A 115 15.99 -7.87 -23.23
N GLN A 116 15.44 -8.48 -22.19
CA GLN A 116 15.47 -9.93 -22.01
C GLN A 116 14.20 -10.56 -22.57
N PHE A 117 14.35 -11.45 -23.56
CA PHE A 117 13.20 -12.12 -24.17
C PHE A 117 12.72 -13.32 -23.35
N GLY A 118 11.42 -13.61 -23.43
CA GLY A 118 10.82 -14.80 -22.80
C GLY A 118 10.12 -14.56 -21.45
N PHE A 119 10.11 -13.33 -20.94
CA PHE A 119 9.54 -12.99 -19.62
C PHE A 119 8.11 -12.39 -19.67
N SER A 120 7.28 -12.83 -20.63
CA SER A 120 5.88 -12.36 -20.79
C SER A 120 4.82 -13.33 -20.24
N ALA A 121 5.26 -14.42 -19.60
CA ALA A 121 4.35 -15.45 -19.11
C ALA A 121 3.37 -14.88 -18.06
N LYS A 122 2.07 -15.12 -18.29
CA LYS A 122 1.01 -14.75 -17.33
C LYS A 122 0.97 -15.68 -16.13
N GLU A 123 1.42 -16.92 -16.32
CA GLU A 123 1.54 -17.92 -15.27
C GLU A 123 2.91 -17.79 -14.60
N GLY A 124 2.94 -17.92 -13.27
CA GLY A 124 4.19 -17.91 -12.54
C GLY A 124 5.04 -19.11 -12.93
N LEU A 125 6.32 -18.88 -13.25
CA LEU A 125 7.25 -19.95 -13.57
C LEU A 125 7.51 -20.80 -12.31
N PRO A 126 7.12 -22.08 -12.28
CA PRO A 126 7.37 -22.92 -11.11
C PRO A 126 8.86 -23.25 -11.02
N PHE A 127 9.49 -22.86 -9.92
CA PHE A 127 10.84 -23.31 -9.59
C PHE A 127 10.75 -24.65 -8.86
N ARG A 128 11.43 -25.68 -9.38
CA ARG A 128 11.52 -26.98 -8.73
C ARG A 128 12.89 -27.15 -8.07
N LEU A 129 12.89 -27.43 -6.77
CA LEU A 129 14.08 -27.91 -6.07
C LEU A 129 14.36 -29.36 -6.49
N ILE A 130 15.54 -29.63 -7.06
CA ILE A 130 15.97 -30.96 -7.51
C ILE A 130 17.09 -31.52 -6.59
N GLY A 131 17.52 -30.78 -5.56
CA GLY A 131 18.67 -31.15 -4.72
C GLY A 131 18.52 -32.51 -4.02
N SER A 132 19.27 -33.52 -4.48
CA SER A 132 19.48 -34.81 -3.77
C SER A 132 20.95 -35.05 -3.38
N THR A 133 21.85 -34.09 -3.65
CA THR A 133 23.32 -34.31 -3.58
C THR A 133 24.02 -33.22 -2.75
N GLY A 134 23.40 -32.78 -1.64
CA GLY A 134 24.01 -31.86 -0.67
C GLY A 134 24.15 -30.39 -1.11
N ARG A 135 23.63 -30.02 -2.28
CA ARG A 135 23.46 -28.62 -2.74
C ARG A 135 22.04 -28.42 -3.23
N ASP A 136 21.44 -27.28 -2.88
CA ASP A 136 20.12 -26.89 -3.35
C ASP A 136 20.23 -26.36 -4.78
N LEU A 137 19.66 -27.12 -5.72
CA LEU A 137 19.60 -26.75 -7.14
C LEU A 137 18.14 -26.51 -7.53
N PHE A 138 17.88 -25.32 -8.08
CA PHE A 138 16.57 -24.95 -8.61
C PHE A 138 16.61 -25.04 -10.12
N VAL A 139 15.63 -25.73 -10.69
CA VAL A 139 15.49 -25.88 -12.14
C VAL A 139 14.10 -25.39 -12.54
N THR A 140 14.04 -24.68 -13.66
CA THR A 140 12.79 -24.27 -14.30
C THR A 140 12.15 -25.49 -14.96
N ASP A 141 10.86 -25.72 -14.70
CA ASP A 141 10.12 -26.79 -15.38
C ASP A 141 9.77 -26.36 -16.81
N ASP A 142 10.68 -26.64 -17.75
CA ASP A 142 10.46 -26.41 -19.18
C ASP A 142 9.77 -27.62 -19.79
N ARG A 143 8.45 -27.55 -19.94
CA ARG A 143 7.65 -28.61 -20.60
C ARG A 143 7.48 -28.33 -22.07
N ASP A 144 7.62 -29.38 -22.89
CA ASP A 144 7.27 -29.33 -24.30
C ASP A 144 5.76 -29.02 -24.44
N ILE A 145 5.45 -28.02 -25.27
CA ILE A 145 4.07 -27.59 -25.52
C ILE A 145 3.64 -28.07 -26.89
N ASP A 146 2.45 -28.67 -26.98
CA ASP A 146 1.86 -29.04 -28.25
C ASP A 146 1.39 -27.80 -29.02
N LEU A 147 2.03 -27.55 -30.17
CA LEU A 147 1.69 -26.45 -31.05
C LEU A 147 0.27 -26.56 -31.62
N ALA A 148 -0.24 -27.78 -31.81
CA ALA A 148 -1.61 -27.97 -32.32
C ALA A 148 -2.65 -27.47 -31.30
N ALA A 149 -2.39 -27.64 -30.00
CA ALA A 149 -3.26 -27.12 -28.95
C ALA A 149 -3.28 -25.58 -28.95
N ILE A 150 -2.15 -24.92 -29.18
CA ILE A 150 -2.05 -23.45 -29.24
C ILE A 150 -2.79 -22.92 -30.48
N VAL A 151 -2.57 -23.53 -31.64
CA VAL A 151 -3.17 -23.08 -32.91
C VAL A 151 -4.69 -23.24 -32.89
N ASN A 152 -5.20 -24.31 -32.26
CA ASN A 152 -6.63 -24.56 -32.14
C ASN A 152 -7.27 -23.93 -30.89
N ALA A 153 -6.50 -23.18 -30.09
CA ALA A 153 -7.04 -22.53 -28.90
C ALA A 153 -8.08 -21.46 -29.30
N PRO A 154 -9.21 -21.37 -28.58
CA PRO A 154 -10.20 -20.33 -28.85
C PRO A 154 -9.58 -18.94 -28.60
N PRO A 155 -9.99 -17.92 -29.36
CA PRO A 155 -9.49 -16.57 -29.16
C PRO A 155 -9.81 -16.08 -27.75
N THR A 156 -8.86 -15.35 -27.15
CA THR A 156 -9.06 -14.78 -25.82
C THR A 156 -10.13 -13.70 -25.87
N LYS A 157 -10.91 -13.59 -24.78
CA LYS A 157 -11.93 -12.54 -24.67
C LYS A 157 -11.23 -11.19 -24.57
N VAL A 158 -11.63 -10.27 -25.44
CA VAL A 158 -11.14 -8.90 -25.41
C VAL A 158 -11.88 -8.14 -24.29
N PRO A 159 -11.17 -7.42 -23.41
CA PRO A 159 -11.81 -6.55 -22.43
C PRO A 159 -12.65 -5.45 -23.09
N LEU A 160 -13.62 -4.91 -22.35
CA LEU A 160 -14.35 -3.71 -22.79
C LEU A 160 -13.42 -2.50 -22.81
N ASP A 161 -13.75 -1.53 -23.66
CA ASP A 161 -13.03 -0.27 -23.74
C ASP A 161 -13.13 0.54 -22.44
N ALA A 162 -12.10 1.34 -22.18
CA ALA A 162 -12.04 2.20 -21.01
C ALA A 162 -13.14 3.28 -21.05
N THR A 163 -13.93 3.37 -19.99
CA THR A 163 -14.95 4.41 -19.81
C THR A 163 -14.80 5.09 -18.44
N ILE A 164 -15.16 6.36 -18.36
CA ILE A 164 -15.08 7.15 -17.12
C ILE A 164 -16.50 7.27 -16.53
N ARG A 165 -16.65 6.93 -15.25
CA ARG A 165 -17.87 7.16 -14.47
C ARG A 165 -17.56 8.12 -13.32
N ALA A 166 -18.33 9.19 -13.21
CA ALA A 166 -18.22 10.14 -12.12
C ALA A 166 -19.28 9.86 -11.05
N HIS A 167 -18.93 10.07 -9.78
CA HIS A 167 -19.83 10.05 -8.63
C HIS A 167 -19.32 11.03 -7.56
N TRP A 168 -20.17 11.40 -6.61
CA TRP A 168 -19.78 12.26 -5.48
C TRP A 168 -19.03 11.44 -4.43
N LEU A 169 -17.76 11.79 -4.20
CA LEU A 169 -16.95 11.19 -3.14
C LEU A 169 -17.20 11.86 -1.78
N VAL A 170 -17.37 13.19 -1.77
CA VAL A 170 -17.59 14.00 -0.57
C VAL A 170 -18.51 15.17 -0.93
N ILE A 171 -19.47 15.47 -0.05
CA ILE A 171 -20.32 16.66 -0.10
C ILE A 171 -20.21 17.34 1.27
N ASP A 172 -19.78 18.60 1.30
CA ASP A 172 -19.64 19.40 2.53
C ASP A 172 -18.84 18.72 3.67
N GLY A 173 -17.81 17.95 3.29
CA GLY A 173 -16.95 17.22 4.24
C GLY A 173 -17.48 15.85 4.66
N GLU A 174 -18.73 15.51 4.31
CA GLU A 174 -19.32 14.20 4.57
C GLU A 174 -19.26 13.30 3.33
N GLN A 175 -18.91 12.03 3.52
CA GLN A 175 -18.93 11.04 2.46
C GLN A 175 -20.35 10.48 2.30
N PRO A 176 -21.03 10.71 1.16
CA PRO A 176 -22.39 10.24 0.98
C PRO A 176 -22.42 8.71 0.86
N ALA A 177 -23.48 8.08 1.38
CA ALA A 177 -23.70 6.63 1.36
C ALA A 177 -24.17 6.14 -0.03
N VAL A 178 -23.32 6.34 -1.03
CA VAL A 178 -23.51 5.88 -2.42
C VAL A 178 -22.79 4.53 -2.57
N PRO A 179 -23.29 3.57 -3.37
CA PRO A 179 -22.68 2.23 -3.49
C PRO A 179 -21.20 2.23 -3.91
N GLU A 180 -20.77 3.25 -4.65
CA GLU A 180 -19.39 3.46 -5.06
C GLU A 180 -18.44 3.89 -3.93
N ASN A 181 -18.96 4.50 -2.86
CA ASN A 181 -18.18 4.95 -1.72
C ASN A 181 -17.98 3.81 -0.71
N PRO A 182 -16.83 3.77 0.00
CA PRO A 182 -16.63 2.79 1.06
C PRO A 182 -17.67 2.97 2.16
N THR A 183 -18.19 1.85 2.68
CA THR A 183 -19.04 1.90 3.87
C THR A 183 -18.22 2.44 5.04
N PRO A 184 -18.73 3.43 5.79
CA PRO A 184 -18.07 3.90 6.99
C PRO A 184 -17.75 2.71 7.88
N LEU A 185 -16.46 2.53 8.19
CA LEU A 185 -16.05 1.57 9.19
C LEU A 185 -16.62 2.12 10.50
N LEU A 186 -17.65 1.46 11.03
CA LEU A 186 -17.97 1.62 12.43
C LEU A 186 -16.71 1.12 13.15
N GLU A 187 -16.00 2.04 13.80
CA GLU A 187 -15.01 1.63 14.79
C GLU A 187 -15.79 0.80 15.81
N GLU A 188 -15.68 -0.53 15.70
CA GLU A 188 -16.13 -1.40 16.76
C GLU A 188 -15.29 -1.01 17.97
N ASP A 189 -15.92 -0.37 18.95
CA ASP A 189 -15.33 -0.20 20.27
C ASP A 189 -14.67 -1.53 20.65
N PRO A 190 -13.38 -1.57 21.01
CA PRO A 190 -12.66 -2.81 21.36
C PRO A 190 -13.14 -3.41 22.70
N ALA A 191 -14.43 -3.28 23.02
CA ALA A 191 -15.05 -3.65 24.27
C ALA A 191 -16.23 -4.62 24.10
N VAL A 192 -16.26 -5.48 23.08
CA VAL A 192 -17.08 -6.71 23.10
C VAL A 192 -16.53 -7.83 22.18
N SER A 193 -15.22 -8.07 22.23
CA SER A 193 -14.64 -9.35 21.77
C SER A 193 -14.10 -10.14 22.96
N SER A 194 -15.00 -10.58 23.84
CA SER A 194 -14.68 -11.70 24.72
C SER A 194 -15.86 -12.66 24.86
N THR A 195 -15.57 -13.91 24.50
CA THR A 195 -16.27 -15.15 24.84
C THR A 195 -17.56 -15.48 24.08
N ALA A 196 -17.42 -16.30 23.03
CA ALA A 196 -18.26 -17.48 22.83
C ALA A 196 -17.61 -18.44 21.81
N GLU A 197 -16.60 -19.20 22.26
CA GLU A 197 -16.26 -20.46 21.57
C GLU A 197 -17.23 -21.56 22.05
N GLY A 198 -17.84 -22.26 21.09
CA GLY A 198 -18.22 -23.67 21.24
C GLY A 198 -19.63 -24.00 21.73
N ALA A 199 -20.58 -24.17 20.80
CA ALA A 199 -21.62 -25.20 20.91
C ALA A 199 -22.12 -25.61 19.52
N GLU A 200 -21.94 -26.89 19.21
CA GLU A 200 -22.30 -27.58 17.97
C GLU A 200 -23.82 -27.54 17.64
N ALA A 201 -24.06 -27.58 16.33
CA ALA A 201 -25.27 -27.82 15.54
C ALA A 201 -26.57 -28.30 16.22
N ILE A 202 -27.70 -27.65 15.90
CA ILE A 202 -28.91 -28.31 15.34
C ILE A 202 -29.64 -27.35 14.38
N ASP A 203 -30.04 -27.91 13.23
CA ASP A 203 -30.88 -27.40 12.14
C ASP A 203 -32.28 -26.91 12.58
N PHE A 204 -32.81 -25.90 11.87
CA PHE A 204 -34.21 -25.61 11.48
C PHE A 204 -34.55 -24.10 11.40
N GLY A 205 -34.65 -23.58 10.17
CA GLY A 205 -35.69 -22.66 9.66
C GLY A 205 -35.81 -21.20 10.20
N PRO A 206 -36.23 -20.22 9.35
CA PRO A 206 -36.22 -18.80 9.70
C PRO A 206 -37.49 -18.38 10.44
N THR A 207 -37.37 -17.56 11.49
CA THR A 207 -38.50 -16.78 12.01
C THR A 207 -38.03 -15.38 12.39
N ILE A 208 -38.23 -14.47 11.43
CA ILE A 208 -38.34 -13.03 11.67
C ILE A 208 -39.56 -12.82 12.56
N LEU A 209 -39.46 -11.87 13.50
CA LEU A 209 -40.54 -11.26 14.33
C LEU A 209 -40.57 -11.70 15.81
N SER A 210 -39.66 -11.16 16.64
CA SER A 210 -39.91 -11.00 18.08
C SER A 210 -38.88 -10.06 18.75
N GLN A 211 -38.97 -8.75 18.48
CA GLN A 211 -38.41 -7.77 19.42
C GLN A 211 -39.12 -6.41 19.33
N ALA A 212 -40.45 -6.44 19.43
CA ALA A 212 -41.25 -5.30 19.88
C ALA A 212 -41.61 -5.54 21.35
N GLY A 213 -40.85 -4.96 22.27
CA GLY A 213 -41.21 -5.02 23.69
C GLY A 213 -40.03 -4.96 24.64
N ARG A 214 -39.45 -3.77 24.82
CA ARG A 214 -38.87 -3.31 26.10
C ARG A 214 -38.52 -1.83 26.02
N ALA A 215 -39.56 -1.01 25.96
CA ALA A 215 -39.48 0.35 26.47
C ALA A 215 -39.60 0.30 28.01
N VAL A 216 -39.03 1.32 28.66
CA VAL A 216 -39.21 1.71 30.07
C VAL A 216 -38.23 1.11 31.07
N ARG A 217 -37.08 1.79 31.26
CA ARG A 217 -36.74 2.43 32.54
C ARG A 217 -36.04 3.76 32.25
N LYS A 218 -36.74 4.87 32.50
CA LYS A 218 -36.18 6.23 32.55
C LYS A 218 -35.33 6.35 33.82
N THR A 219 -34.04 6.55 33.67
CA THR A 219 -33.24 7.29 34.66
C THR A 219 -32.88 8.61 33.99
N GLU A 220 -33.33 9.72 34.59
CA GLU A 220 -32.91 11.07 34.18
C GLU A 220 -31.42 11.21 34.48
N GLN A 221 -30.59 10.88 33.50
CA GLN A 221 -29.27 11.47 33.42
C GLN A 221 -29.45 12.84 32.78
N VAL A 222 -29.28 13.89 33.58
CA VAL A 222 -29.07 15.23 33.06
C VAL A 222 -27.72 15.20 32.36
N GLN A 223 -27.73 14.86 31.07
CA GLN A 223 -26.61 15.10 30.17
C GLN A 223 -26.41 16.61 30.14
N ILE A 224 -25.47 17.12 30.94
CA ILE A 224 -24.93 18.46 30.72
C ILE A 224 -24.25 18.37 29.36
N LYS A 225 -24.98 18.78 28.32
CA LYS A 225 -24.44 18.96 26.98
C LYS A 225 -23.35 20.02 27.13
N THR A 226 -22.11 19.56 27.24
CA THR A 226 -20.93 20.41 27.17
C THR A 226 -21.13 21.35 26.01
N MET A 227 -20.95 22.66 26.23
CA MET A 227 -21.27 23.68 25.23
C MET A 227 -20.54 23.32 23.95
N ALA A 228 -21.31 22.87 22.95
CA ALA A 228 -20.79 22.53 21.65
C ALA A 228 -20.15 23.81 21.11
N THR A 229 -18.86 23.77 20.84
CA THR A 229 -18.21 24.84 20.08
C THR A 229 -19.02 25.02 18.80
N HIS A 230 -19.53 26.22 18.59
CA HIS A 230 -20.32 26.52 17.41
C HIS A 230 -19.42 26.34 16.18
N ALA A 231 -19.94 25.70 15.14
CA ALA A 231 -19.19 25.42 13.91
C ALA A 231 -18.76 26.71 13.18
N LEU A 232 -19.39 27.86 13.50
CA LEU A 232 -19.05 29.17 12.95
C LEU A 232 -18.19 29.99 13.92
N SER A 233 -17.20 30.67 13.36
CA SER A 233 -16.40 31.70 14.04
C SER A 233 -17.26 32.82 14.61
N VAL A 234 -16.79 33.49 15.66
CA VAL A 234 -17.45 34.68 16.24
C VAL A 234 -17.61 35.77 15.17
N GLU A 235 -16.60 35.97 14.31
CA GLU A 235 -16.64 36.94 13.22
C GLU A 235 -17.74 36.60 12.19
N GLN A 236 -17.88 35.32 11.86
CA GLN A 236 -18.93 34.85 10.94
C GLN A 236 -20.32 35.05 11.54
N GLN A 237 -20.47 34.89 12.86
CA GLN A 237 -21.73 35.16 13.56
C GLN A 237 -22.07 36.65 13.59
N LEU A 238 -21.07 37.51 13.80
CA LEU A 238 -21.24 38.97 13.75
C LEU A 238 -21.61 39.43 12.34
N PHE A 239 -20.89 38.96 11.34
CA PHE A 239 -21.19 39.21 9.93
C PHE A 239 -22.63 38.79 9.58
N PHE A 240 -23.03 37.57 9.94
CA PHE A 240 -24.40 37.09 9.73
C PHE A 240 -25.45 38.00 10.40
N LYS A 241 -25.18 38.45 11.63
CA LYS A 241 -26.07 39.37 12.35
C LYS A 241 -26.18 40.73 11.66
N GLU A 242 -25.06 41.33 11.25
CA GLU A 242 -25.05 42.64 10.60
C GLU A 242 -25.74 42.61 9.24
N ILE A 243 -25.49 41.57 8.43
CA ILE A 243 -26.15 41.37 7.14
C ILE A 243 -27.66 41.18 7.31
N THR A 244 -28.10 40.36 8.28
CA THR A 244 -29.53 40.13 8.52
C THR A 244 -30.25 41.38 9.01
N GLU A 245 -29.64 42.17 9.89
CA GLU A 245 -30.17 43.46 10.35
C GLU A 245 -30.24 44.49 9.20
N ALA A 246 -29.20 44.57 8.37
CA ALA A 246 -29.16 45.43 7.19
C ALA A 246 -30.28 45.11 6.18
N ILE A 247 -30.58 43.83 5.98
CA ILE A 247 -31.63 43.38 5.06
C ILE A 247 -33.03 43.68 5.62
N MET A 248 -33.26 43.41 6.91
CA MET A 248 -34.55 43.62 7.58
C MET A 248 -34.81 45.09 7.97
N GLY A 249 -33.79 45.95 7.95
CA GLY A 249 -33.89 47.37 8.24
C GLY A 249 -34.65 48.15 7.16
N SER A 250 -35.07 49.37 7.49
CA SER A 250 -35.76 50.27 6.56
C SER A 250 -34.85 51.04 5.62
N ASP A 251 -33.52 51.02 5.86
CA ASP A 251 -32.53 51.74 5.07
C ASP A 251 -32.13 50.96 3.81
N ASP A 252 -32.50 51.50 2.65
CA ASP A 252 -32.27 50.87 1.35
C ASP A 252 -30.80 50.89 0.93
N ALA A 253 -30.04 51.92 1.30
CA ALA A 253 -28.62 52.01 0.96
C ALA A 253 -27.82 50.89 1.65
N ARG A 254 -28.03 50.70 2.96
CA ARG A 254 -27.41 49.62 3.73
C ARG A 254 -27.84 48.23 3.25
N ARG A 255 -29.10 48.08 2.81
CA ARG A 255 -29.59 46.84 2.19
C ARG A 255 -28.85 46.52 0.89
N THR A 256 -28.63 47.53 0.03
CA THR A 256 -27.90 47.32 -1.24
C THR A 256 -26.43 46.94 -1.02
N GLU A 257 -25.77 47.51 0.00
CA GLU A 257 -24.40 47.17 0.36
C GLU A 257 -24.29 45.72 0.88
N ALA A 258 -25.21 45.30 1.76
CA ALA A 258 -25.26 43.93 2.27
C ALA A 258 -25.49 42.89 1.15
N LEU A 259 -26.38 43.19 0.19
CA LEU A 259 -26.62 42.33 -0.97
C LEU A 259 -25.39 42.26 -1.90
N HIS A 260 -24.68 43.37 -2.06
CA HIS A 260 -23.43 43.39 -2.82
C HIS A 260 -22.37 42.51 -2.15
N SER A 261 -22.19 42.65 -0.83
CA SER A 261 -21.27 41.81 -0.06
C SER A 261 -21.62 40.32 -0.18
N LEU A 262 -22.89 39.92 -0.05
CA LEU A 262 -23.30 38.52 -0.24
C LEU A 262 -23.04 37.97 -1.66
N GLN A 263 -23.03 38.83 -2.67
CA GLN A 263 -22.79 38.42 -4.05
C GLN A 263 -21.30 38.27 -4.38
N THR A 264 -20.45 39.12 -3.79
CA THR A 264 -19.04 39.23 -4.17
C THR A 264 -18.08 38.63 -3.17
N ASP A 265 -18.47 38.56 -1.89
CA ASP A 265 -17.64 38.01 -0.83
C ASP A 265 -17.72 36.48 -0.86
N ALA A 266 -16.57 35.82 -0.79
CA ALA A 266 -16.45 34.39 -0.94
C ALA A 266 -15.93 33.75 0.35
N GLY A 267 -16.81 33.02 1.04
CA GLY A 267 -16.50 31.97 2.04
C GLY A 267 -15.79 32.43 3.31
#